data_AF-A0A6P0P7H6-F1
#
_entry.id   AF-A0A6P0P7H6-F1
#
_cell.length_a   1.000
_cell.length_b   1.000
_cell.length_c   1.000
_cell.angle_alpha   90.00
_cell.angle_beta   90.00
_cell.angle_gamma   90.00
#
_symmetry.space_group_name_H-M   'P 1'
#
loop_
_entity.id
_entity.type
_entity.pdbx_description
1 polymer ?
#
loop_
_entity_poly.entity_id
_entity_poly.type
_entity_poly.pdbx_seq_one_letter_code
_entity_poly.pdbx_strand_id
1 'polypeptide(L)'
;MVIEIVYPTPGNELGRKLTDYAQLRISYYIVYDPLQKLSKTFVQVFQLHGSSYIPKNDAWFADVNLGLTLWNGVFENLNGAWLRWCDELGNVIKTGDEIAAEKNLEISQKDTQISQKDAEISQKDVQIKQALLLAIEMGLKLKFGDEYVGILSDISQIENLKLLEAIASQIPQISSMDELRKLFSE
;
A
#
# COMPACT_ATOMS: atom_id res chain seq x y z
N MET A 1 -30.80 -12.07 -8.42
CA MET A 1 -31.05 -11.80 -6.98
C MET A 1 -31.57 -10.38 -6.83
N VAL A 2 -32.41 -10.14 -5.85
CA VAL A 2 -32.93 -8.80 -5.50
C VAL A 2 -32.74 -8.57 -4.00
N ILE A 3 -32.33 -7.37 -3.63
CA ILE A 3 -32.23 -6.89 -2.25
C ILE A 3 -33.14 -5.67 -2.12
N GLU A 4 -34.07 -5.71 -1.19
CA GLU A 4 -34.96 -4.61 -0.85
C GLU A 4 -34.55 -4.04 0.51
N ILE A 5 -34.41 -2.71 0.59
CA ILE A 5 -34.03 -2.02 1.82
C ILE A 5 -35.28 -1.35 2.39
N VAL A 6 -35.64 -1.68 3.61
CA VAL A 6 -36.83 -1.14 4.28
C VAL A 6 -36.60 0.32 4.67
N TYR A 7 -37.44 1.21 4.15
CA TYR A 7 -37.45 2.62 4.49
C TYR A 7 -38.41 2.90 5.69
N PRO A 8 -38.19 3.97 6.49
CA PRO A 8 -39.04 4.34 7.63
C PRO A 8 -40.56 4.36 7.41
N THR A 9 -41.03 4.59 6.18
CA THR A 9 -42.42 4.35 5.76
C THR A 9 -42.45 3.06 4.93
N PRO A 10 -42.80 1.91 5.53
CA PRO A 10 -42.75 0.63 4.83
C PRO A 10 -43.66 0.66 3.59
N GLY A 11 -43.14 0.21 2.46
CA GLY A 11 -43.96 -0.14 1.32
C GLY A 11 -44.53 -1.54 1.47
N ASN A 12 -45.05 -2.09 0.38
CA ASN A 12 -45.58 -3.45 0.34
C ASN A 12 -44.45 -4.46 0.03
N GLU A 13 -43.29 -4.36 0.71
CA GLU A 13 -42.09 -5.17 0.41
C GLU A 13 -42.30 -6.67 0.68
N LEU A 14 -43.25 -7.04 1.52
CA LEU A 14 -43.66 -8.44 1.76
C LEU A 14 -44.98 -8.81 1.06
N GLY A 15 -45.46 -7.96 0.14
CA GLY A 15 -46.69 -8.22 -0.61
C GLY A 15 -46.43 -8.44 -2.09
N ARG A 16 -46.97 -7.57 -2.95
CA ARG A 16 -47.03 -7.79 -4.40
C ARG A 16 -45.67 -8.02 -5.06
N LYS A 17 -44.61 -7.38 -4.54
CA LYS A 17 -43.25 -7.49 -5.07
C LYS A 17 -42.72 -8.93 -5.07
N LEU A 18 -43.00 -9.71 -4.02
CA LEU A 18 -42.59 -11.12 -3.96
C LEU A 18 -43.19 -11.93 -5.11
N THR A 19 -44.47 -11.72 -5.41
CA THR A 19 -45.14 -12.40 -6.52
C THR A 19 -44.56 -12.00 -7.87
N ASP A 20 -44.32 -10.70 -8.07
CA ASP A 20 -43.76 -10.18 -9.33
C ASP A 20 -42.34 -10.73 -9.58
N TYR A 21 -41.47 -10.75 -8.56
CA TYR A 21 -40.12 -11.30 -8.69
C TYR A 21 -40.09 -12.83 -8.87
N ALA A 22 -41.04 -13.55 -8.27
CA ALA A 22 -41.18 -14.98 -8.49
C ALA A 22 -41.55 -15.29 -9.96
N GLN A 23 -42.42 -14.49 -10.58
CA GLN A 23 -42.75 -14.60 -12.00
C GLN A 23 -41.54 -14.34 -12.91
N LEU A 24 -40.67 -13.41 -12.51
CA LEU A 24 -39.40 -13.12 -13.18
C LEU A 24 -38.29 -14.16 -12.90
N ARG A 25 -38.59 -15.24 -12.15
CA ARG A 25 -37.66 -16.35 -11.86
C ARG A 25 -36.38 -15.91 -11.14
N ILE A 26 -36.44 -14.89 -10.30
CA ILE A 26 -35.28 -14.44 -9.54
C ILE A 26 -35.00 -15.42 -8.39
N SER A 27 -33.84 -16.08 -8.39
CA SER A 27 -33.52 -17.16 -7.44
C SER A 27 -33.58 -16.77 -5.96
N TYR A 28 -33.20 -15.53 -5.63
CA TYR A 28 -33.08 -15.04 -4.25
C TYR A 28 -33.72 -13.67 -4.09
N TYR A 29 -34.53 -13.54 -3.04
CA TYR A 29 -35.13 -12.30 -2.58
C TYR A 29 -34.69 -12.03 -1.15
N ILE A 30 -34.10 -10.86 -0.90
CA ILE A 30 -33.55 -10.47 0.39
C ILE A 30 -34.22 -9.19 0.84
N VAL A 31 -34.65 -9.15 2.10
CA VAL A 31 -35.15 -7.95 2.76
C VAL A 31 -34.16 -7.54 3.83
N TYR A 32 -33.66 -6.31 3.72
CA TYR A 32 -32.79 -5.68 4.69
C TYR A 32 -33.55 -4.59 5.44
N ASP A 33 -33.76 -4.79 6.73
CA ASP A 33 -34.48 -3.88 7.63
C ASP A 33 -33.52 -3.29 8.68
N PRO A 34 -32.71 -2.27 8.33
CA PRO A 34 -31.73 -1.69 9.23
C PRO A 34 -32.34 -1.08 10.49
N LEU A 35 -33.61 -0.65 10.41
CA LEU A 35 -34.33 0.03 11.48
C LEU A 35 -35.32 -0.89 12.23
N GLN A 36 -35.37 -2.18 11.87
CA GLN A 36 -36.30 -3.18 12.42
C GLN A 36 -37.77 -2.68 12.46
N LYS A 37 -38.20 -2.01 11.39
CA LYS A 37 -39.58 -1.47 11.28
C LYS A 37 -40.58 -2.50 10.81
N LEU A 38 -40.13 -3.52 10.08
CA LEU A 38 -40.93 -4.59 9.51
C LEU A 38 -40.84 -5.86 10.37
N SER A 39 -39.65 -6.19 10.87
CA SER A 39 -39.44 -7.36 11.73
C SER A 39 -38.30 -7.18 12.73
N LYS A 40 -38.17 -8.10 13.69
CA LYS A 40 -37.00 -8.15 14.61
C LYS A 40 -35.73 -8.70 13.95
N THR A 41 -35.82 -9.16 12.70
CA THR A 41 -34.69 -9.73 11.97
C THR A 41 -34.20 -8.69 10.97
N PHE A 42 -32.94 -8.30 11.08
CA PHE A 42 -32.33 -7.32 10.19
C PHE A 42 -32.26 -7.78 8.73
N VAL A 43 -32.03 -9.07 8.48
CA VAL A 43 -31.91 -9.62 7.13
C VAL A 43 -32.80 -10.86 7.04
N GLN A 44 -33.75 -10.84 6.12
CA GLN A 44 -34.58 -11.99 5.79
C GLN A 44 -34.25 -12.45 4.38
N VAL A 45 -33.92 -13.73 4.23
CA VAL A 45 -33.55 -14.32 2.95
C VAL A 45 -34.62 -15.31 2.52
N PHE A 46 -34.99 -15.25 1.25
CA PHE A 46 -35.92 -16.18 0.65
C PHE A 46 -35.36 -16.74 -0.66
N GLN A 47 -35.64 -18.01 -0.91
CA GLN A 47 -35.24 -18.71 -2.12
C GLN A 47 -36.46 -19.12 -2.93
N LEU A 48 -36.39 -18.97 -4.25
CA LEU A 48 -37.45 -19.37 -5.15
C LEU A 48 -37.50 -20.90 -5.25
N HIS A 49 -38.62 -21.49 -4.87
CA HIS A 49 -38.92 -22.92 -5.05
C HIS A 49 -40.22 -23.06 -5.84
N GLY A 50 -40.14 -23.65 -7.04
CA GLY A 50 -41.28 -23.72 -7.94
C GLY A 50 -41.72 -22.32 -8.39
N SER A 51 -42.83 -21.82 -7.87
CA SER A 51 -43.39 -20.50 -8.20
C SER A 51 -43.52 -19.57 -6.98
N SER A 52 -42.95 -19.94 -5.84
CA SER A 52 -43.04 -19.15 -4.60
C SER A 52 -41.72 -19.08 -3.86
N TYR A 53 -41.57 -18.04 -3.05
CA TYR A 53 -40.42 -17.85 -2.19
C TYR A 53 -40.62 -18.58 -0.86
N ILE A 54 -39.61 -19.33 -0.42
CA ILE A 54 -39.57 -20.01 0.88
C ILE A 54 -38.47 -19.35 1.72
N PRO A 55 -38.70 -19.10 3.03
CA PRO A 55 -37.66 -18.59 3.92
C PRO A 55 -36.43 -19.49 3.93
N LYS A 56 -35.26 -18.85 3.92
CA LYS A 56 -33.93 -19.48 3.99
C LYS A 56 -33.21 -18.99 5.24
N ASN A 57 -32.63 -19.92 5.99
CA ASN A 57 -32.05 -19.63 7.32
C ASN A 57 -30.60 -19.12 7.28
N ASP A 58 -29.97 -19.11 6.11
CA ASP A 58 -28.62 -18.59 5.93
C ASP A 58 -28.57 -17.67 4.70
N ALA A 59 -27.60 -16.76 4.70
CA ALA A 59 -27.39 -15.76 3.66
C ALA A 59 -26.25 -16.11 2.70
N TRP A 60 -25.94 -17.42 2.55
CA TRP A 60 -25.00 -17.93 1.56
C TRP A 60 -25.71 -18.33 0.27
N PHE A 61 -25.14 -17.92 -0.87
CA PHE A 61 -25.69 -18.12 -2.21
C PHE A 61 -24.69 -18.92 -3.06
N ALA A 62 -24.76 -20.25 -2.97
CA ALA A 62 -23.80 -21.16 -3.60
C ALA A 62 -23.68 -20.97 -5.11
N ASP A 63 -24.78 -20.63 -5.81
CA ASP A 63 -24.80 -20.43 -7.26
C ASP A 63 -23.88 -19.30 -7.75
N VAL A 64 -23.57 -18.34 -6.86
CA VAL A 64 -22.73 -17.17 -7.16
C VAL A 64 -21.50 -17.09 -6.26
N ASN A 65 -21.29 -18.08 -5.38
CA ASN A 65 -20.19 -18.12 -4.42
C ASN A 65 -20.03 -16.82 -3.61
N LEU A 66 -21.17 -16.27 -3.15
CA LEU A 66 -21.23 -15.04 -2.37
C LEU A 66 -22.17 -15.21 -1.18
N GLY A 67 -21.86 -14.53 -0.09
CA GLY A 67 -22.72 -14.41 1.07
C GLY A 67 -23.07 -12.95 1.37
N LEU A 68 -24.09 -12.75 2.20
CA LEU A 68 -24.34 -11.47 2.84
C LEU A 68 -24.08 -11.56 4.34
N THR A 69 -23.46 -10.53 4.90
CA THR A 69 -23.22 -10.40 6.33
C THR A 69 -23.51 -8.98 6.80
N LEU A 70 -23.74 -8.82 8.10
CA LEU A 70 -23.79 -7.52 8.74
C LEU A 70 -22.41 -7.14 9.24
N TRP A 71 -21.93 -5.99 8.78
CA TRP A 71 -20.66 -5.43 9.19
C TRP A 71 -20.90 -4.13 9.95
N ASN A 72 -20.29 -4.00 11.14
CA ASN A 72 -20.36 -2.77 11.92
C ASN A 72 -19.15 -1.89 11.60
N GLY A 73 -19.41 -0.66 11.17
CA GLY A 73 -18.37 0.31 10.93
C GLY A 73 -18.86 1.55 10.21
N VAL A 74 -17.92 2.31 9.66
CA VAL A 74 -18.19 3.58 8.98
C VAL A 74 -18.24 3.35 7.47
N PHE A 75 -19.35 3.73 6.85
CA PHE A 75 -19.53 3.77 5.41
C PHE A 75 -20.20 5.10 5.05
N GLU A 76 -19.70 5.79 4.01
CA GLU A 76 -20.15 7.15 3.63
C GLU A 76 -20.27 8.13 4.83
N ASN A 77 -19.28 8.11 5.72
CA ASN A 77 -19.23 8.92 6.95
C ASN A 77 -20.34 8.62 7.98
N LEU A 78 -21.06 7.52 7.82
CA LEU A 78 -22.10 7.08 8.74
C LEU A 78 -21.66 5.80 9.45
N ASN A 79 -21.71 5.82 10.78
CA ASN A 79 -21.44 4.64 11.60
C ASN A 79 -22.73 3.82 11.77
N GLY A 80 -22.66 2.52 11.52
CA GLY A 80 -23.81 1.63 11.67
C GLY A 80 -23.52 0.18 11.33
N ALA A 81 -24.57 -0.62 11.41
CA ALA A 81 -24.59 -1.95 10.81
C ALA A 81 -24.93 -1.82 9.32
N TRP A 82 -24.06 -2.34 8.46
CA TRP A 82 -24.19 -2.29 7.02
C TRP A 82 -24.29 -3.71 6.46
N LEU A 83 -25.19 -3.89 5.50
CA LEU A 83 -25.23 -5.12 4.73
C LEU A 83 -24.07 -5.14 3.74
N ARG A 84 -23.20 -6.16 3.82
CA ARG A 84 -22.00 -6.30 2.98
C ARG A 84 -21.94 -7.69 2.34
N TRP A 85 -21.32 -7.75 1.17
CA TRP A 85 -20.91 -9.02 0.57
C TRP A 85 -19.80 -9.67 1.39
N CYS A 86 -19.86 -10.99 1.55
CA CYS A 86 -18.81 -11.78 2.18
C CYS A 86 -18.45 -13.04 1.37
N ASP A 87 -17.26 -13.57 1.66
CA ASP A 87 -16.79 -14.86 1.16
C ASP A 87 -17.44 -16.04 1.93
N GLU A 88 -17.07 -17.28 1.57
CA GLU A 88 -17.58 -18.52 2.18
C GLU A 88 -17.29 -18.60 3.69
N LEU A 89 -16.24 -17.93 4.15
CA LEU A 89 -15.83 -17.88 5.54
C LEU A 89 -16.54 -16.76 6.32
N GLY A 90 -17.37 -15.96 5.64
CA GLY A 90 -18.07 -14.81 6.21
C GLY A 90 -17.23 -13.54 6.29
N ASN A 91 -16.04 -13.50 5.68
CA ASN A 91 -15.21 -12.30 5.64
C ASN A 91 -15.77 -11.28 4.65
N VAL A 92 -15.85 -10.02 5.07
CA VAL A 92 -16.33 -8.94 4.21
C VAL A 92 -15.42 -8.76 3.01
N ILE A 93 -16.02 -8.75 1.82
CA ILE A 93 -15.34 -8.40 0.59
C ILE A 93 -15.20 -6.88 0.56
N LYS A 94 -13.95 -6.42 0.42
CA LYS A 94 -13.62 -5.00 0.38
C LYS A 94 -14.13 -4.35 -0.89
N THR A 95 -14.52 -3.08 -0.81
CA THR A 95 -14.83 -2.27 -1.99
C THR A 95 -13.55 -1.91 -2.75
N GLY A 96 -13.69 -1.47 -4.00
CA GLY A 96 -12.56 -0.96 -4.78
C GLY A 96 -11.85 0.19 -4.07
N ASP A 97 -12.61 1.09 -3.43
CA ASP A 97 -12.08 2.24 -2.71
C ASP A 97 -11.32 1.83 -1.45
N GLU A 98 -11.81 0.84 -0.70
CA GLU A 98 -11.11 0.30 0.48
C GLU A 98 -9.77 -0.33 0.07
N ILE A 99 -9.76 -1.11 -1.02
CA ILE A 99 -8.52 -1.72 -1.56
C ILE A 99 -7.55 -0.64 -2.04
N ALA A 100 -8.05 0.40 -2.73
CA ALA A 100 -7.23 1.51 -3.21
C ALA A 100 -6.62 2.30 -2.05
N ALA A 101 -7.39 2.58 -1.00
CA ALA A 101 -6.92 3.26 0.20
C ALA A 101 -5.80 2.49 0.90
N GLU A 102 -5.95 1.17 1.06
CA GLU A 102 -4.91 0.31 1.65
C GLU A 102 -3.63 0.31 0.82
N LYS A 103 -3.73 0.17 -0.51
CA LYS A 103 -2.58 0.21 -1.41
C LYS A 103 -1.88 1.57 -1.38
N ASN A 104 -2.63 2.67 -1.35
CA ASN A 104 -2.06 4.01 -1.27
C ASN A 104 -1.30 4.22 0.04
N LEU A 105 -1.83 3.71 1.15
CA LEU A 105 -1.14 3.76 2.44
C LEU A 105 0.15 2.95 2.41
N GLU A 106 0.13 1.76 1.81
CA GLU A 106 1.32 0.90 1.67
C GLU A 106 2.40 1.57 0.79
N ILE A 107 2.00 2.19 -0.33
CA ILE A 107 2.90 2.93 -1.21
C ILE A 107 3.53 4.11 -0.45
N SER A 108 2.73 4.91 0.25
CA SER A 108 3.23 6.05 1.03
C SER A 108 4.22 5.64 2.11
N GLN A 109 3.99 4.50 2.77
CA GLN A 109 4.92 3.94 3.75
C GLN A 109 6.24 3.50 3.09
N LYS A 110 6.18 2.85 1.92
CA LYS A 110 7.37 2.43 1.17
C LYS A 110 8.17 3.63 0.67
N ASP A 111 7.51 4.65 0.15
CA ASP A 111 8.17 5.88 -0.34
C ASP A 111 8.92 6.59 0.80
N THR A 112 8.32 6.62 1.99
CA THR A 112 8.95 7.18 3.20
C THR A 112 10.20 6.38 3.58
N GLN A 113 10.15 5.04 3.54
CA GLN A 113 11.30 4.18 3.84
C GLN A 113 12.43 4.31 2.80
N ILE A 114 12.08 4.43 1.52
CA ILE A 114 13.07 4.64 0.45
C ILE A 114 13.77 5.98 0.66
N SER A 115 13.01 7.04 0.91
CA SER A 115 13.56 8.38 1.16
C SER A 115 14.50 8.42 2.36
N GLN A 116 14.17 7.68 3.42
CA GLN A 116 15.04 7.54 4.60
C GLN A 116 16.34 6.79 4.28
N LYS A 117 16.27 5.69 3.52
CA LYS A 117 17.46 4.94 3.10
C LYS A 117 18.36 5.74 2.18
N ASP A 118 17.79 6.49 1.25
CA ASP A 118 18.56 7.34 0.34
C ASP A 118 19.28 8.46 1.11
N ALA A 119 18.62 9.06 2.11
CA ALA A 119 19.25 10.03 3.00
C ALA A 119 20.39 9.40 3.82
N GLU A 120 20.21 8.18 4.32
CA GLU A 120 21.25 7.46 5.06
C GLU A 120 22.45 7.11 4.18
N ILE A 121 22.22 6.66 2.95
CA ILE A 121 23.28 6.37 1.97
C ILE A 121 24.03 7.65 1.64
N SER A 122 23.33 8.74 1.34
CA SER A 122 23.95 10.03 1.05
C SER A 122 24.81 10.53 2.22
N GLN A 123 24.35 10.37 3.46
CA GLN A 123 25.14 10.69 4.65
C GLN A 123 26.39 9.82 4.77
N LYS A 124 26.30 8.51 4.53
CA LYS A 124 27.46 7.60 4.53
C LYS A 124 28.45 7.96 3.45
N ASP A 125 27.98 8.28 2.24
CA ASP A 125 28.84 8.69 1.14
C ASP A 125 29.61 9.97 1.46
N VAL A 126 28.96 10.96 2.10
CA VAL A 126 29.64 12.17 2.59
C VAL A 126 30.72 11.84 3.63
N GLN A 127 30.42 10.94 4.59
CA GLN A 127 31.40 10.52 5.60
C GLN A 127 32.58 9.77 4.98
N ILE A 128 32.32 8.87 4.03
CA ILE A 128 33.37 8.14 3.30
C ILE A 128 34.23 9.11 2.51
N LYS A 129 33.62 10.07 1.79
CA LYS A 129 34.36 11.12 1.07
C LYS A 129 35.30 11.88 2.00
N GLN A 130 34.80 12.35 3.15
CA GLN A 130 35.59 13.07 4.13
C GLN A 130 36.76 12.23 4.66
N ALA A 131 36.52 10.96 4.98
CA ALA A 131 37.56 10.05 5.47
C ALA A 131 38.65 9.78 4.41
N LEU A 132 38.25 9.57 3.15
CA LEU A 132 39.18 9.37 2.04
C LEU A 132 40.02 10.62 1.77
N LEU A 133 39.41 11.80 1.76
CA LEU A 133 40.13 13.06 1.59
C LEU A 133 41.17 13.28 2.70
N LEU A 134 40.83 13.00 3.95
CA LEU A 134 41.77 13.08 5.07
C LEU A 134 42.92 12.08 4.92
N ALA A 135 42.63 10.83 4.52
CA ALA A 135 43.66 9.83 4.28
C ALA A 135 44.61 10.23 3.15
N ILE A 136 44.07 10.80 2.06
CA ILE A 136 44.86 11.33 0.95
C ILE A 136 45.74 12.49 1.42
N GLU A 137 45.17 13.48 2.11
CA GLU A 137 45.91 14.61 2.65
C GLU A 137 47.08 14.17 3.53
N MET A 138 46.84 13.25 4.47
CA MET A 138 47.87 12.72 5.35
C MET A 138 48.96 11.96 4.58
N GLY A 139 48.57 11.12 3.62
CA GLY A 139 49.49 10.34 2.80
C GLY A 139 50.39 11.23 1.92
N LEU A 140 49.81 12.28 1.32
CA LEU A 140 50.56 13.25 0.53
C LEU A 140 51.52 14.06 1.39
N LYS A 141 51.07 14.54 2.56
CA LYS A 141 51.90 15.29 3.50
C LYS A 141 53.12 14.48 3.97
N LEU A 142 52.92 13.20 4.29
CA LEU A 142 54.01 12.31 4.73
C LEU A 142 55.05 12.06 3.63
N LYS A 143 54.64 12.05 2.36
CA LYS A 143 55.50 11.66 1.24
C LYS A 143 56.16 12.84 0.52
N PHE A 144 55.45 13.97 0.42
CA PHE A 144 55.84 15.12 -0.42
C PHE A 144 55.97 16.44 0.37
N GLY A 145 55.95 16.41 1.72
CA GLY A 145 56.08 17.63 2.53
C GLY A 145 54.89 18.55 2.30
N ASP A 146 55.11 19.85 2.05
CA ASP A 146 54.05 20.85 1.80
C ASP A 146 53.78 21.11 0.29
N GLU A 147 54.42 20.37 -0.61
CA GLU A 147 54.29 20.58 -2.07
C GLU A 147 52.93 20.15 -2.66
N TYR A 148 52.03 19.60 -1.84
CA TYR A 148 50.74 19.02 -2.23
C TYR A 148 49.54 19.96 -2.20
N VAL A 149 49.70 21.15 -1.61
CA VAL A 149 48.59 22.11 -1.37
C VAL A 149 47.82 22.45 -2.66
N GLY A 150 48.53 22.56 -3.79
CA GLY A 150 47.89 22.85 -5.08
C GLY A 150 47.04 21.71 -5.65
N ILE A 151 47.42 20.46 -5.41
CA ILE A 151 46.70 19.27 -5.92
C ILE A 151 45.52 18.89 -5.03
N LEU A 152 45.59 19.20 -3.73
CA LEU A 152 44.52 18.90 -2.78
C LEU A 152 43.19 19.55 -3.16
N SER A 153 43.24 20.78 -3.70
CA SER A 153 42.06 21.47 -4.22
C SER A 153 41.39 20.65 -5.31
N ASP A 154 42.15 20.13 -6.27
CA ASP A 154 41.63 19.34 -7.39
C ASP A 154 41.00 18.02 -6.89
N ILE A 155 41.68 17.32 -5.98
CA ILE A 155 41.20 16.06 -5.40
C ILE A 155 39.91 16.29 -4.58
N SER A 156 39.78 17.40 -3.87
CA SER A 156 38.59 17.71 -3.07
C SER A 156 37.29 17.81 -3.89
N GLN A 157 37.41 18.19 -5.16
CA GLN A 157 36.28 18.32 -6.09
C GLN A 157 35.82 16.98 -6.66
N ILE A 158 36.58 15.90 -6.46
CA ILE A 158 36.20 14.58 -6.95
C ILE A 158 34.99 14.06 -6.15
N GLU A 159 33.89 13.77 -6.84
CA GLU A 159 32.70 13.14 -6.24
C GLU A 159 32.75 11.62 -6.26
N ASN A 160 33.51 11.03 -7.18
CA ASN A 160 33.61 9.59 -7.33
C ASN A 160 34.41 8.95 -6.19
N LEU A 161 33.71 8.33 -5.23
CA LEU A 161 34.32 7.66 -4.08
C LEU A 161 35.32 6.57 -4.46
N LYS A 162 35.06 5.81 -5.54
CA LYS A 162 35.98 4.75 -6.00
C LYS A 162 37.29 5.33 -6.53
N LEU A 163 37.22 6.49 -7.18
CA LEU A 163 38.41 7.19 -7.64
C LEU A 163 39.22 7.71 -6.43
N LEU A 164 38.56 8.29 -5.43
CA LEU A 164 39.22 8.72 -4.19
C LEU A 164 39.89 7.54 -3.46
N GLU A 165 39.23 6.39 -3.38
CA GLU A 165 39.80 5.16 -2.81
C GLU A 165 41.01 4.65 -3.61
N ALA A 166 40.92 4.68 -4.94
CA ALA A 166 42.02 4.32 -5.83
C ALA A 166 43.23 5.26 -5.65
N ILE A 167 43.01 6.57 -5.51
CA ILE A 167 44.08 7.53 -5.23
C ILE A 167 44.71 7.22 -3.86
N ALA A 168 43.88 7.10 -2.81
CA ALA A 168 44.35 6.83 -1.45
C ALA A 168 45.24 5.58 -1.37
N SER A 169 44.84 4.50 -2.05
CA SER A 169 45.59 3.23 -2.07
C SER A 169 46.90 3.28 -2.86
N GLN A 170 47.01 4.16 -3.86
CA GLN A 170 48.20 4.27 -4.73
C GLN A 170 49.26 5.24 -4.23
N ILE A 171 48.93 6.16 -3.31
CA ILE A 171 49.88 7.14 -2.71
C ILE A 171 51.23 6.52 -2.31
N PRO A 172 51.29 5.35 -1.64
CA PRO A 172 52.57 4.74 -1.26
C PRO A 172 53.49 4.41 -2.45
N GLN A 173 52.95 4.20 -3.65
CA GLN A 173 53.70 3.79 -4.86
C GLN A 173 54.06 4.97 -5.78
N ILE A 174 53.33 6.07 -5.71
CA ILE A 174 53.52 7.24 -6.61
C ILE A 174 54.86 7.93 -6.34
N SER A 175 55.70 8.13 -7.35
CA SER A 175 57.05 8.69 -7.16
C SER A 175 57.12 10.20 -7.37
N SER A 176 56.10 10.81 -8.01
CA SER A 176 56.06 12.25 -8.27
C SER A 176 54.65 12.83 -8.30
N MET A 177 54.55 14.15 -8.18
CA MET A 177 53.28 14.87 -8.23
C MET A 177 52.63 14.88 -9.64
N ASP A 178 53.43 14.75 -10.69
CA ASP A 178 52.91 14.63 -12.07
C ASP A 178 52.28 13.26 -12.33
N GLU A 179 52.83 12.20 -11.72
CA GLU A 179 52.23 10.87 -11.75
C GLU A 179 50.91 10.84 -10.97
N LEU A 180 50.85 11.51 -9.82
CA LEU A 180 49.62 11.68 -9.05
C LEU A 180 48.53 12.40 -9.87
N ARG A 181 48.85 13.52 -10.53
CA ARG A 181 47.89 14.27 -11.35
C ARG A 181 47.25 13.41 -12.42
N LYS A 182 48.03 12.57 -13.10
CA LYS A 182 47.53 11.68 -14.17
C LYS A 182 46.45 10.72 -13.69
N LEU A 183 46.39 10.38 -12.40
CA LEU A 183 45.40 9.43 -11.87
C LEU A 183 43.97 9.98 -11.85
N PHE A 184 43.78 11.30 -11.88
CA PHE A 184 42.46 11.94 -11.76
C PHE A 184 42.21 13.04 -12.80
N SER A 185 43.01 13.09 -13.86
CA SER A 185 42.88 14.06 -14.96
C SER A 185 42.34 13.46 -16.27
N GLU A 186 41.82 12.23 -16.24
CA GLU A 186 40.96 11.63 -17.27
C GLU A 186 39.49 11.66 -16.85
#